data_AF-A0AA88SPL3-F1
#
_entry.id   AF-A0AA88SPL3-F1
#
_cell.length_a   1.000
_cell.length_b   1.000
_cell.length_c   1.000
_cell.angle_alpha   90.00
_cell.angle_beta   90.00
_cell.angle_gamma   90.00
#
_symmetry.space_group_name_H-M   'P 1'
#
loop_
_entity.id
_entity.type
_entity.pdbx_description
1 polymer ?
#
loop_
_entity_poly.entity_id
_entity_poly.type
_entity_poly.pdbx_seq_one_letter_code
_entity_poly.pdbx_strand_id
1 'polypeptide(L)'
;CFTTEILEGFDVQRTSGLADTLRKYGYLTQSIVQYYTSLEPEDEVRSPKVCPPFTDFIKRCQDSDKMTVSDVFATQLMQVPQVTEDVAIAVLDLYPTLLSLARAYILLDGDVGAQEEMLKKQSNNVISGAASRNIFQLVWGS
;
A
#
# COMPACT_ATOMS: atom_id res chain seq x y z
N CYS A 1 -8.68 -14.38 -7.57
CA CYS A 1 -10.16 -14.27 -7.67
C CYS A 1 -10.84 -14.64 -6.35
N PHE A 2 -10.54 -15.80 -5.74
CA PHE A 2 -11.04 -16.10 -4.38
C PHE A 2 -10.51 -15.12 -3.31
N THR A 3 -9.27 -14.66 -3.43
CA THR A 3 -8.74 -13.60 -2.56
C THR A 3 -9.55 -12.32 -2.67
N THR A 4 -9.79 -11.85 -3.89
CA THR A 4 -10.58 -10.63 -4.16
C THR A 4 -12.03 -10.73 -3.66
N GLU A 5 -12.66 -11.89 -3.81
CA GLU A 5 -14.05 -12.09 -3.39
C GLU A 5 -14.18 -12.32 -1.88
N ILE A 6 -13.34 -13.19 -1.31
CA ILE A 6 -13.50 -13.67 0.07
C ILE A 6 -12.67 -12.87 1.08
N LEU A 7 -11.41 -12.55 0.75
CA LEU A 7 -10.52 -11.84 1.66
C LEU A 7 -10.70 -10.33 1.57
N GLU A 8 -10.78 -9.80 0.34
CA GLU A 8 -10.94 -8.37 0.09
C GLU A 8 -12.41 -7.91 0.08
N GLY A 9 -13.36 -8.86 -0.06
CA GLY A 9 -14.80 -8.59 0.05
C GLY A 9 -15.44 -7.95 -1.18
N PHE A 10 -14.79 -7.98 -2.34
CA PHE A 10 -15.37 -7.46 -3.58
C PHE A 10 -16.45 -8.38 -4.14
N ASP A 11 -17.52 -7.81 -4.69
CA ASP A 11 -18.49 -8.56 -5.49
C ASP A 11 -17.92 -8.85 -6.90
N VAL A 12 -17.45 -10.09 -7.10
CA VAL A 12 -16.78 -10.50 -8.32
C VAL A 12 -17.79 -11.00 -9.37
N GLN A 13 -18.09 -10.15 -10.33
CA GLN A 13 -18.93 -10.49 -11.49
C GLN A 13 -18.08 -11.05 -12.64
N ARG A 14 -18.16 -12.36 -12.88
CA ARG A 14 -17.40 -13.05 -13.94
C ARG A 14 -18.16 -13.02 -15.27
N THR A 15 -17.47 -12.71 -16.36
CA THR A 15 -18.05 -12.58 -17.72
C THR A 15 -17.25 -13.37 -18.72
N SER A 16 -17.92 -13.91 -19.74
CA SER A 16 -17.31 -14.76 -20.79
C SER A 16 -16.61 -13.96 -21.92
N GLY A 17 -16.85 -12.66 -22.01
CA GLY A 17 -16.24 -11.78 -23.02
C GLY A 17 -16.86 -10.38 -23.03
N LEU A 18 -16.46 -9.56 -24.01
CA LEU A 18 -16.88 -8.15 -24.10
C LEU A 18 -18.40 -7.98 -24.20
N ALA A 19 -19.06 -8.73 -25.07
CA ALA A 19 -20.52 -8.61 -25.27
C ALA A 19 -21.31 -8.93 -23.99
N ASP A 20 -20.85 -9.93 -23.24
CA ASP A 20 -21.41 -10.32 -21.95
C ASP A 20 -21.18 -9.23 -20.88
N THR A 21 -19.98 -8.65 -20.87
CA THR A 21 -19.61 -7.52 -19.99
C THR A 21 -20.50 -6.30 -20.23
N LEU A 22 -20.66 -5.88 -21.49
CA LEU A 22 -21.50 -4.74 -21.86
C LEU A 22 -22.96 -4.97 -21.47
N ARG A 23 -23.48 -6.19 -21.67
CA ARG A 23 -24.83 -6.56 -21.25
C ARG A 23 -24.99 -6.43 -19.73
N LYS A 24 -24.01 -6.91 -18.95
CA LYS A 24 -24.01 -6.81 -17.49
C LYS A 24 -24.00 -5.35 -17.03
N TYR A 25 -23.17 -4.49 -17.64
CA TYR A 25 -23.17 -3.04 -17.35
C TYR A 25 -24.51 -2.38 -17.67
N GLY A 26 -25.17 -2.77 -18.78
CA GLY A 26 -26.51 -2.31 -19.11
C GLY A 26 -27.53 -2.64 -18.01
N TYR A 27 -27.55 -3.89 -17.54
CA TYR A 27 -28.44 -4.29 -16.45
C TYR A 27 -28.12 -3.58 -15.13
N LEU A 28 -26.85 -3.49 -14.74
CA LEU A 28 -26.43 -2.78 -13.52
C LEU A 28 -26.87 -1.31 -13.55
N THR A 29 -26.66 -0.63 -14.68
CA THR A 29 -27.08 0.77 -14.86
C THR A 29 -28.60 0.91 -14.71
N GLN A 30 -29.37 0.04 -15.36
CA GLN A 30 -30.83 0.06 -15.27
C GLN A 30 -31.32 -0.19 -13.84
N SER A 31 -30.76 -1.16 -13.14
CA SER A 31 -31.12 -1.48 -11.75
C SER A 31 -30.79 -0.33 -10.80
N ILE A 32 -29.65 0.35 -10.96
CA ILE A 32 -29.29 1.53 -10.15
C ILE A 32 -30.30 2.66 -10.38
N VAL A 33 -30.63 2.97 -11.64
CA VAL A 33 -31.61 4.02 -11.97
C VAL A 33 -32.97 3.69 -11.36
N GLN A 34 -33.43 2.44 -11.50
CA GLN A 34 -34.71 2.00 -10.94
C GLN A 34 -34.72 2.11 -9.42
N TYR A 35 -33.66 1.66 -8.75
CA TYR A 35 -33.52 1.74 -7.30
C TYR A 35 -33.65 3.18 -6.79
N TYR A 36 -32.84 4.10 -7.32
CA TYR A 36 -32.87 5.50 -6.87
C TYR A 36 -34.15 6.25 -7.28
N THR A 37 -34.82 5.84 -8.35
CA THR A 37 -36.13 6.42 -8.75
C THR A 37 -37.25 5.95 -7.82
N SER A 38 -37.14 4.74 -7.25
CA SER A 38 -38.13 4.17 -6.34
C SER A 38 -38.03 4.69 -4.90
N LEU A 39 -36.96 5.40 -4.57
CA LEU A 39 -36.82 6.11 -3.30
C LEU A 39 -37.69 7.38 -3.37
N GLU A 40 -38.96 7.29 -2.94
CA GLU A 40 -39.84 8.45 -2.77
C GLU A 40 -39.17 9.54 -1.91
N PRO A 41 -39.47 10.84 -2.11
CA PRO A 41 -38.95 11.91 -1.28
C PRO A 41 -39.74 11.95 0.04
N GLU A 42 -39.51 10.98 0.91
CA GLU A 42 -40.06 11.01 2.27
C GLU A 42 -39.31 12.09 3.08
N ASP A 43 -40.02 13.21 3.27
CA ASP A 43 -39.88 14.26 4.29
C ASP A 43 -38.48 14.68 4.73
N GLU A 44 -38.10 15.93 4.42
CA GLU A 44 -37.32 16.94 5.19
C GLU A 44 -36.23 16.54 6.23
N VAL A 45 -35.81 15.29 6.32
CA VAL A 45 -34.78 14.82 7.21
C VAL A 45 -33.50 14.84 6.41
N ARG A 46 -32.71 15.90 6.63
CA ARG A 46 -31.29 16.04 6.27
C ARG A 46 -30.63 14.68 6.06
N SER A 47 -30.72 14.15 4.85
CA SER A 47 -30.01 12.94 4.50
C SER A 47 -28.54 13.33 4.52
N PRO A 48 -27.69 12.68 5.34
CA PRO A 48 -26.25 12.90 5.20
C PRO A 48 -25.95 12.60 3.73
N LYS A 49 -25.24 13.49 3.03
CA LYS A 49 -24.87 13.30 1.62
C LYS A 49 -24.24 11.91 1.49
N VAL A 50 -25.01 10.92 1.03
CA VAL A 50 -24.63 9.50 1.09
C VAL A 50 -23.44 9.25 0.18
N CYS A 51 -23.37 10.00 -0.93
CA CYS A 51 -22.29 9.94 -1.89
C CYS A 51 -21.49 11.25 -1.90
N PRO A 52 -20.14 11.19 -1.91
CA PRO A 52 -19.33 12.36 -2.18
C PRO A 52 -19.57 12.87 -3.61
N PRO A 53 -19.40 14.18 -3.88
CA PRO A 53 -19.30 14.69 -5.24
C PRO A 53 -18.25 13.93 -6.06
N PHE A 54 -18.51 13.76 -7.35
CA PHE A 54 -17.58 13.06 -8.25
C PHE A 54 -16.17 13.68 -8.22
N THR A 55 -16.08 15.01 -8.13
CA THR A 55 -14.80 15.73 -8.03
C THR A 55 -14.02 15.36 -6.77
N ASP A 56 -14.71 15.18 -5.64
CA ASP A 56 -14.10 14.82 -4.36
C ASP A 56 -13.63 13.37 -4.38
N PHE A 57 -14.40 12.48 -5.02
CA PHE A 57 -13.98 11.10 -5.26
C PHE A 57 -12.70 11.04 -6.10
N ILE A 58 -12.65 11.73 -7.24
CA ILE A 58 -11.45 11.76 -8.10
C ILE A 58 -10.25 12.33 -7.35
N LYS A 59 -10.44 13.41 -6.59
CA LYS A 59 -9.37 14.00 -5.78
C LYS A 59 -8.82 12.99 -4.78
N ARG A 60 -9.68 12.22 -4.10
CA ARG A 60 -9.24 11.17 -3.18
C ARG A 60 -8.45 10.07 -3.89
N CYS A 61 -8.86 9.62 -5.07
CA CYS A 61 -8.10 8.65 -5.84
C CYS A 61 -6.69 9.16 -6.16
N GLN A 62 -6.59 10.42 -6.62
CA GLN A 62 -5.30 11.04 -6.92
C GLN A 62 -4.43 11.23 -5.67
N ASP A 63 -5.02 11.55 -4.53
CA ASP A 63 -4.30 11.69 -3.27
C ASP A 63 -3.77 10.32 -2.79
N SER A 64 -4.53 9.24 -2.99
CA SER A 64 -4.12 7.87 -2.65
C SER A 64 -3.03 7.31 -3.56
N ASP A 65 -2.97 7.74 -4.83
CA ASP A 65 -1.93 7.31 -5.78
C ASP A 65 -0.58 8.02 -5.57
N LYS A 66 -0.50 9.00 -4.67
CA LYS A 66 0.75 9.72 -4.38
C LYS A 66 1.71 8.81 -3.63
N MET A 67 2.88 8.58 -4.22
CA MET A 67 3.99 7.91 -3.55
C MET A 67 4.89 8.91 -2.83
N THR A 68 5.21 8.62 -1.57
CA THR A 68 6.24 9.31 -0.81
C THR A 68 7.62 8.67 -1.03
N VAL A 69 8.68 9.37 -0.63
CA VAL A 69 10.05 8.81 -0.64
C VAL A 69 10.13 7.56 0.24
N SER A 70 9.39 7.52 1.35
CA SER A 70 9.34 6.37 2.24
C SER A 70 8.65 5.18 1.58
N ASP A 71 7.57 5.37 0.82
CA ASP A 71 6.89 4.27 0.12
C ASP A 71 7.79 3.62 -0.93
N VAL A 72 8.52 4.45 -1.69
CA VAL A 72 9.53 3.97 -2.65
C VAL A 72 10.64 3.21 -1.92
N PHE A 73 11.11 3.74 -0.79
CA PHE A 73 12.17 3.10 -0.02
C PHE A 73 11.72 1.76 0.59
N ALA A 74 10.51 1.65 1.15
CA ALA A 74 9.94 0.39 1.63
C ALA A 74 9.85 -0.64 0.50
N THR A 75 9.41 -0.21 -0.68
CA THR A 75 9.32 -1.08 -1.87
C THR A 75 10.70 -1.61 -2.27
N GLN A 76 11.74 -0.76 -2.23
CA GLN A 76 13.13 -1.15 -2.50
C GLN A 76 13.66 -2.14 -1.47
N LEU A 77 13.40 -1.90 -0.18
CA LEU A 77 13.81 -2.80 0.91
C LEU A 77 13.22 -4.19 0.74
N MET A 78 11.94 -4.30 0.37
CA MET A 78 11.29 -5.60 0.13
C MET A 78 11.84 -6.37 -1.09
N GLN A 79 12.69 -5.77 -1.92
CA GLN A 79 13.43 -6.49 -2.97
C GLN A 79 14.69 -7.19 -2.44
N VAL A 80 15.09 -6.91 -1.19
CA VAL A 80 16.26 -7.53 -0.55
C VAL A 80 15.89 -8.90 0.01
N PRO A 81 16.70 -9.94 -0.21
CA PRO A 81 16.44 -11.26 0.36
C PRO A 81 16.28 -11.20 1.88
N GLN A 82 15.25 -11.87 2.40
CA GLN A 82 14.89 -11.93 3.83
C GLN A 82 14.33 -10.62 4.42
N VAL A 83 13.95 -9.66 3.57
CA VAL A 83 13.23 -8.46 3.99
C VAL A 83 11.76 -8.61 3.63
N THR A 84 10.92 -8.89 4.62
CA THR A 84 9.46 -8.88 4.49
C THR A 84 8.90 -7.47 4.68
N GLU A 85 7.60 -7.30 4.47
CA GLU A 85 6.90 -6.04 4.75
C GLU A 85 7.12 -5.56 6.19
N ASP A 86 6.95 -6.44 7.18
CA ASP A 86 7.20 -6.12 8.60
C ASP A 86 8.63 -5.64 8.87
N VAL A 87 9.62 -6.24 8.18
CA VAL A 87 11.02 -5.84 8.31
C VAL A 87 11.24 -4.47 7.67
N ALA A 88 10.65 -4.21 6.50
CA ALA A 88 10.72 -2.90 5.86
C ALA A 88 10.09 -1.81 6.75
N ILE A 89 8.93 -2.07 7.36
CA ILE A 89 8.29 -1.15 8.33
C ILE A 89 9.23 -0.88 9.51
N ALA A 90 9.81 -1.92 10.11
CA ALA A 90 10.74 -1.77 11.23
C ALA A 90 12.00 -0.96 10.86
N VAL A 91 12.48 -1.04 9.61
CA VAL A 91 13.56 -0.18 9.11
C VAL A 91 13.09 1.26 8.96
N LEU A 92 11.91 1.48 8.39
CA LEU A 92 11.34 2.82 8.16
C LEU A 92 11.08 3.57 9.47
N ASP A 93 10.67 2.88 10.52
CA ASP A 93 10.47 3.46 11.86
C ASP A 93 11.77 4.05 12.45
N LEU A 94 12.92 3.46 12.11
CA LEU A 94 14.23 3.94 12.52
C LEU A 94 14.80 4.96 11.52
N TYR A 95 14.62 4.70 10.22
CA TYR A 95 15.22 5.42 9.11
C TYR A 95 14.20 5.59 7.99
N PRO A 96 13.40 6.67 7.99
CA PRO A 96 12.27 6.81 7.06
C PRO A 96 12.68 6.97 5.60
N THR A 97 13.97 7.21 5.33
CA THR A 97 14.51 7.35 3.97
C THR A 97 15.85 6.63 3.81
N LEU A 98 16.19 6.28 2.57
CA LEU A 98 17.51 5.74 2.22
C LEU A 98 18.64 6.68 2.67
N LEU A 99 18.46 8.00 2.54
CA LEU A 99 19.47 8.98 2.97
C LEU A 99 19.70 8.95 4.48
N SER A 100 18.64 8.83 5.29
CA SER A 100 18.79 8.70 6.74
C SER A 100 19.51 7.41 7.14
N LEU A 101 19.23 6.30 6.44
CA LEU A 101 19.91 5.03 6.67
C LEU A 101 21.39 5.10 6.28
N ALA A 102 21.70 5.65 5.10
CA ALA A 102 23.08 5.83 4.64
C ALA A 102 23.90 6.70 5.60
N ARG A 103 23.31 7.80 6.12
CA ARG A 103 23.97 8.64 7.14
C ARG A 103 24.30 7.86 8.41
N ALA A 104 23.41 6.98 8.85
CA ALA A 104 23.67 6.15 10.02
C ALA A 104 24.82 5.16 9.77
N TYR A 105 24.90 4.56 8.58
CA TYR A 105 26.04 3.71 8.21
C TYR A 105 27.36 4.49 8.15
N ILE A 106 27.36 5.73 7.64
CA ILE A 106 28.55 6.58 7.59
C ILE A 106 29.10 6.87 9.00
N LEU A 107 28.25 6.98 10.02
CA LEU A 107 28.72 7.18 11.40
C LEU A 107 29.50 5.98 11.96
N LEU A 108 29.37 4.81 11.33
CA LEU A 108 30.07 3.57 11.67
C LEU A 108 31.15 3.23 10.64
N ASP A 109 31.52 4.19 9.78
CA ASP A 109 32.49 3.94 8.71
C ASP A 109 33.83 3.43 9.26
N GLY A 110 34.41 2.45 8.56
CA GLY A 110 35.59 1.72 9.00
C GLY A 110 35.34 0.48 9.87
N ASP A 111 34.13 0.28 10.41
CA ASP A 111 33.73 -0.97 11.10
C ASP A 111 32.55 -1.64 10.35
N VAL A 112 32.92 -2.44 9.34
CA VAL A 112 31.95 -3.18 8.52
C VAL A 112 31.10 -4.13 9.37
N GLY A 113 31.66 -4.74 10.41
CA GLY A 113 30.91 -5.64 11.29
C GLY A 113 29.85 -4.89 12.09
N ALA A 114 30.15 -3.67 12.55
CA ALA A 114 29.18 -2.81 13.21
C ALA A 114 28.09 -2.32 12.24
N GLN A 115 28.44 -1.99 10.99
CA GLN A 115 27.49 -1.61 9.96
C GLN A 115 26.54 -2.76 9.60
N GLU A 116 27.06 -3.97 9.36
CA GLU A 116 26.27 -5.16 9.03
C GLU A 116 25.26 -5.53 10.14
N GLU A 117 25.62 -5.36 11.42
CA GLU A 117 24.75 -5.69 12.56
C GLU A 117 23.93 -4.49 13.08
N MET A 118 24.05 -3.30 12.47
CA MET A 118 23.48 -2.06 12.99
C MET A 118 21.96 -2.15 13.17
N LEU A 119 21.24 -2.56 12.12
CA LEU A 119 19.77 -2.57 12.12
C LEU A 119 19.23 -3.60 13.10
N LYS A 120 19.87 -4.77 13.22
CA LYS A 120 19.50 -5.78 14.23
C LYS A 120 19.64 -5.24 15.66
N LYS A 121 20.76 -4.57 15.97
CA LYS A 121 20.99 -4.02 17.31
C LYS A 121 19.99 -2.91 17.64
N GLN A 122 19.77 -1.99 16.71
CA GLN A 122 18.90 -0.83 16.92
C GLN A 122 17.41 -1.18 16.95
N SER A 123 17.00 -2.22 16.23
CA SER A 123 15.63 -2.75 16.27
C SER A 123 15.40 -3.75 17.42
N ASN A 124 16.34 -3.90 18.35
CA ASN A 124 16.27 -4.88 19.44
C ASN A 124 15.97 -6.32 18.96
N ASN A 125 16.66 -6.75 17.90
CA ASN A 125 16.53 -8.06 17.24
C ASN A 125 15.21 -8.32 16.50
N VAL A 126 14.36 -7.31 16.27
CA VAL A 126 13.20 -7.43 15.36
C VAL A 126 13.68 -7.67 13.93
N ILE A 127 14.72 -6.94 13.50
CA ILE A 127 15.40 -7.17 12.22
C ILE A 127 16.45 -8.26 12.44
N SER A 128 16.39 -9.33 11.65
CA SER A 128 17.36 -10.42 11.74
C SER A 128 18.76 -9.95 11.30
N GLY A 129 19.81 -10.62 11.78
CA GLY A 129 21.20 -10.27 11.38
C GLY A 129 21.43 -10.45 9.88
N ALA A 130 20.81 -11.48 9.29
CA ALA A 130 20.86 -11.70 7.85
C ALA A 130 20.17 -10.57 7.07
N ALA A 131 18.99 -10.13 7.49
CA ALA A 131 18.32 -8.98 6.88
C ALA A 131 19.14 -7.69 7.04
N SER A 132 19.67 -7.44 8.25
CA SER A 132 20.53 -6.27 8.55
C SER A 132 21.75 -6.21 7.62
N ARG A 133 22.46 -7.34 7.45
CA ARG A 133 23.59 -7.44 6.53
C ARG A 133 23.21 -7.29 5.08
N ASN A 134 22.12 -7.93 4.63
CA ASN A 134 21.69 -7.85 3.23
C ASN A 134 21.25 -6.42 2.87
N ILE A 135 20.61 -5.70 3.81
CA ILE A 135 20.25 -4.29 3.63
C ILE A 135 21.51 -3.43 3.56
N PHE A 136 22.51 -3.66 4.42
CA PHE A 136 23.80 -2.97 4.32
C PHE A 136 24.45 -3.21 2.94
N GLN A 137 24.45 -4.44 2.44
CA GLN A 137 24.97 -4.78 1.11
C GLN A 137 24.19 -4.09 -0.03
N LEU A 138 22.89 -3.89 0.10
CA LEU A 138 22.13 -3.09 -0.88
C LEU A 138 22.62 -1.63 -0.92
N VAL A 139 22.90 -1.04 0.24
CA VAL A 139 23.19 0.40 0.35
C VAL A 139 24.69 0.71 0.12
N TRP A 140 25.57 -0.20 0.52
CA TRP A 140 27.03 0.01 0.56
C TRP A 140 27.84 -1.15 -0.06
N GLY A 141 27.20 -2.26 -0.39
CA GLY A 141 27.86 -3.41 -1.00
C GLY A 141 28.29 -3.05 -2.42
N SER A 142 29.59 -3.23 -2.66
CA SER A 142 30.19 -3.24 -4.00
C SER A 142 30.20 -4.66 -4.53
#